data_AF-A0A9P9ADD9-F1
#
_entry.id   AF-A0A9P9ADD9-F1
#
_cell.length_a   1.000
_cell.length_b   1.000
_cell.length_c   1.000
_cell.angle_alpha   90.00
_cell.angle_beta   90.00
_cell.angle_gamma   90.00
#
_symmetry.space_group_name_H-M   'P 1'
#
loop_
_entity.id
_entity.type
_entity.pdbx_description
1 polymer ?
#
loop_
_entity_poly.entity_id
_entity_poly.type
_entity_poly.pdbx_seq_one_letter_code
_entity_poly.pdbx_strand_id
1 'polypeptide(L)'
;MADHRPPQPVPSPEQTPRGHNEIVLPESHGPSTGAVINRIEDILHQIQLDLLHQRDLSIPYRSRRTSSRAASRGDDAGHATTSVRFPGSTAHEAKKFARLLKLLQLIHDGLVAGTCLTKRNIYYQDVELFGSQSIVDDLVDDLAFTLDMSRADLNVAAAAKGLVAGSLVMHMHASPYVLTCSSSQGLLIPPLRDIRSVDFGMTK
;
A
#
# COMPACT_ATOMS: atom_id res chain seq x y z
N MET A 1 33.00 -64.50 17.44
CA MET A 1 32.15 -63.97 16.36
C MET A 1 31.19 -62.98 17.01
N ALA A 2 31.55 -61.69 16.99
CA ALA A 2 30.74 -60.62 17.55
C ALA A 2 30.08 -59.87 16.39
N ASP A 3 28.76 -59.77 16.45
CA ASP A 3 27.89 -59.32 15.36
C ASP A 3 27.89 -57.77 15.30
N HIS A 4 28.52 -57.20 14.26
CA HIS A 4 28.53 -55.77 13.99
C HIS A 4 27.33 -55.40 13.10
N ARG A 5 26.24 -54.96 13.72
CA ARG A 5 25.11 -54.33 13.01
C ARG A 5 25.47 -52.86 12.71
N PRO A 6 25.37 -52.38 11.45
CA PRO A 6 25.60 -50.98 11.12
C PRO A 6 24.47 -50.07 11.65
N PRO A 7 24.76 -48.78 11.95
CA PRO A 7 23.78 -47.84 12.46
C PRO A 7 22.72 -47.50 11.39
N GLN A 8 21.45 -47.53 11.79
CA GLN A 8 20.31 -47.12 10.98
C GLN A 8 20.40 -45.61 10.67
N PRO A 9 20.07 -45.17 9.44
CA PRO A 9 20.05 -43.74 9.12
C PRO A 9 18.92 -43.03 9.87
N VAL A 10 19.28 -41.90 10.47
CA VAL A 10 18.36 -40.96 11.13
C VAL A 10 17.41 -40.39 10.06
N PRO A 11 16.08 -40.41 10.24
CA PRO A 11 15.18 -39.77 9.29
C PRO A 11 15.38 -38.25 9.32
N SER A 12 15.72 -37.70 8.15
CA SER A 12 15.69 -36.25 7.85
C SER A 12 14.31 -35.66 8.17
N PRO A 13 14.21 -34.37 8.54
CA PRO A 13 12.97 -33.76 8.99
C PRO A 13 11.88 -33.90 7.92
N GLU A 14 10.87 -34.67 8.32
CA GLU A 14 9.66 -34.97 7.59
C GLU A 14 9.00 -33.67 7.12
N GLN A 15 8.76 -33.59 5.81
CA GLN A 15 7.90 -32.59 5.21
C GLN A 15 6.52 -32.74 5.83
N THR A 16 6.10 -31.76 6.63
CA THR A 16 4.76 -31.69 7.19
C THR A 16 3.72 -31.86 6.07
N PRO A 17 2.72 -32.74 6.23
CA PRO A 17 1.74 -32.98 5.19
C PRO A 17 0.92 -31.69 5.00
N ARG A 18 0.94 -31.14 3.79
CA ARG A 18 0.09 -30.01 3.36
C ARG A 18 -1.37 -30.44 3.46
N GLY A 19 -2.02 -30.17 4.59
CA GLY A 19 -3.42 -30.47 4.81
C GLY A 19 -4.32 -29.66 3.89
N HIS A 20 -5.45 -30.23 3.49
CA HIS A 20 -6.50 -29.60 2.67
C HIS A 20 -7.18 -28.37 3.33
N ASN A 21 -6.65 -27.89 4.47
CA ASN A 21 -7.24 -26.84 5.31
C ASN A 21 -6.39 -25.56 5.33
N GLU A 22 -5.28 -25.52 4.59
CA GLU A 22 -4.45 -24.32 4.45
C GLU A 22 -4.75 -23.61 3.13
N ILE A 23 -5.21 -22.36 3.21
CA ILE A 23 -5.37 -21.47 2.05
C ILE A 23 -4.12 -20.60 1.97
N VAL A 24 -3.29 -20.83 0.94
CA VAL A 24 -2.16 -19.96 0.60
C VAL A 24 -2.67 -18.84 -0.30
N LEU A 25 -2.41 -17.60 0.08
CA LEU A 25 -2.81 -16.43 -0.69
C LEU A 25 -1.76 -16.14 -1.78
N PRO A 26 -2.18 -15.74 -3.00
CA PRO A 26 -1.25 -15.39 -4.06
C PRO A 26 -0.48 -14.12 -3.70
N GLU A 27 0.83 -14.12 -3.97
CA GLU A 27 1.65 -12.92 -3.79
C GLU A 27 1.21 -11.84 -4.79
N SER A 28 0.84 -10.65 -4.29
CA SER A 28 0.52 -9.52 -5.16
C SER A 28 1.81 -8.93 -5.72
N HIS A 29 2.14 -9.24 -6.97
CA HIS A 29 3.26 -8.62 -7.70
C HIS A 29 2.87 -7.19 -8.16
N GLY A 30 2.78 -6.27 -7.21
CA GLY A 30 2.80 -4.83 -7.48
C GLY A 30 4.23 -4.32 -7.73
N PRO A 31 4.42 -3.08 -8.20
CA PRO A 31 5.73 -2.44 -8.21
C PRO A 31 6.38 -2.56 -6.83
N SER A 32 7.67 -2.91 -6.81
CA SER A 32 8.44 -2.99 -5.56
C SER A 32 8.33 -1.67 -4.80
N THR A 33 8.16 -1.72 -3.47
CA THR A 33 8.14 -0.54 -2.61
C THR A 33 9.29 0.42 -2.91
N GLY A 34 10.48 -0.08 -3.25
CA GLY A 34 11.61 0.74 -3.66
C GLY A 34 11.37 1.52 -4.96
N ALA A 35 10.67 0.93 -5.94
CA ALA A 35 10.31 1.64 -7.17
C ALA A 35 9.31 2.78 -6.91
N VAL A 36 8.38 2.58 -5.97
CA VAL A 36 7.43 3.62 -5.55
C VAL A 36 8.16 4.78 -4.86
N ILE A 37 9.05 4.46 -3.93
CA ILE A 37 9.89 5.45 -3.23
C ILE A 37 10.70 6.26 -4.25
N ASN A 38 11.44 5.60 -5.15
CA ASN A 38 12.23 6.29 -6.17
C ASN A 38 11.39 7.24 -7.00
N ARG A 39 10.17 6.84 -7.39
CA ARG A 39 9.29 7.69 -8.19
C ARG A 39 8.81 8.93 -7.43
N ILE A 40 8.53 8.79 -6.14
CA ILE A 40 8.18 9.94 -5.29
C ILE A 40 9.40 10.85 -5.09
N GLU A 41 10.57 10.27 -4.83
CA GLU A 41 11.82 11.00 -4.66
C GLU A 41 12.22 11.76 -5.93
N ASP A 42 12.01 11.17 -7.12
CA ASP A 42 12.21 11.86 -8.39
C ASP A 42 11.36 13.14 -8.47
N ILE A 43 10.08 13.07 -8.08
CA ILE A 43 9.18 14.23 -8.08
C ILE A 43 9.65 15.28 -7.07
N LEU A 44 9.98 14.86 -5.84
CA LEU A 44 10.44 15.77 -4.80
C LEU A 44 11.78 16.43 -5.18
N HIS A 45 12.68 15.68 -5.80
CA HIS A 45 13.96 16.19 -6.29
C HIS A 45 13.76 17.21 -7.42
N GLN A 46 12.84 16.98 -8.36
CA GLN A 46 12.49 18.00 -9.37
C GLN A 46 11.96 19.28 -8.73
N ILE A 47 11.08 19.18 -7.71
CA ILE A 47 10.59 20.36 -6.98
C ILE A 47 11.74 21.11 -6.31
N GLN A 48 12.68 20.40 -5.69
CA GLN A 48 13.84 21.01 -5.06
C GLN A 48 14.74 21.72 -6.08
N LEU A 49 14.96 21.11 -7.26
CA LEU A 49 15.70 21.72 -8.35
C LEU A 49 15.01 22.98 -8.87
N ASP A 50 13.69 22.94 -9.09
CA ASP A 50 12.94 24.11 -9.56
C ASP A 50 12.96 25.24 -8.53
N LEU A 51 12.88 24.91 -7.24
CA LEU A 51 13.01 25.89 -6.15
C LEU A 51 14.38 26.57 -6.15
N LEU A 52 15.47 25.80 -6.29
CA LEU A 52 16.83 26.33 -6.35
C LEU A 52 17.05 27.26 -7.55
N HIS A 53 16.42 26.96 -8.68
CA HIS A 53 16.51 27.76 -9.89
C HIS A 53 15.44 28.85 -9.98
N GLN A 54 14.65 29.08 -8.92
CA GLN A 54 13.57 30.07 -8.87
C GLN A 54 12.54 29.93 -10.01
N ARG A 55 12.20 28.68 -10.36
CA ARG A 55 11.17 28.36 -11.35
C ARG A 55 9.85 28.04 -10.67
N ASP A 56 8.77 28.06 -11.46
CA ASP A 56 7.47 27.57 -11.00
C ASP A 56 7.57 26.08 -10.65
N LEU A 57 7.13 25.73 -9.45
CA LEU A 57 7.11 24.34 -9.00
C LEU A 57 5.98 23.59 -9.70
N SER A 58 6.19 22.31 -10.01
CA SER A 58 5.15 21.49 -10.62
C SER A 58 5.11 20.07 -10.04
N ILE A 59 3.89 19.56 -9.87
CA ILE A 59 3.65 18.16 -9.51
C ILE A 59 2.83 17.53 -10.65
N PRO A 60 3.31 16.45 -11.28
CA PRO A 60 2.50 15.66 -12.21
C PRO A 60 1.18 15.25 -11.54
N TYR A 61 0.07 15.34 -12.24
CA TYR A 61 -1.24 15.00 -11.71
C TYR A 61 -2.20 14.57 -12.80
N ARG A 62 -2.85 13.43 -12.59
CA ARG A 62 -3.88 12.89 -13.47
C ARG A 62 -5.14 12.65 -12.68
N SER A 63 -6.24 13.33 -13.05
CA SER A 63 -7.53 13.05 -12.43
C SER A 63 -8.27 11.96 -13.19
N ARG A 64 -8.62 10.87 -12.52
CA ARG A 64 -9.35 9.75 -13.12
C ARG A 64 -10.69 10.17 -13.72
N ARG A 65 -11.37 11.12 -13.08
CA ARG A 65 -12.68 11.66 -13.52
C ARG A 65 -12.58 12.46 -14.82
N THR A 66 -11.47 13.17 -15.02
CA THR A 66 -11.24 13.94 -16.25
C THR A 66 -10.81 13.02 -17.38
N SER A 67 -9.94 12.06 -17.09
CA SER A 67 -9.48 11.06 -18.07
C SER A 67 -10.62 10.18 -18.60
N SER A 68 -11.55 9.74 -17.75
CA SER A 68 -12.69 8.92 -18.20
C SER A 68 -13.66 9.71 -19.11
N ARG A 69 -13.87 10.99 -18.84
CA ARG A 69 -14.69 11.88 -19.68
C ARG A 69 -14.02 12.16 -21.03
N ALA A 70 -12.70 12.31 -21.06
CA ALA A 70 -11.94 12.51 -22.30
C ALA A 70 -11.99 11.24 -23.17
N ALA A 71 -11.77 10.06 -22.58
CA ALA A 71 -11.87 8.78 -23.28
C ALA A 71 -13.28 8.55 -23.88
N SER A 72 -14.34 8.92 -23.15
CA SER A 72 -15.72 8.80 -23.64
C SER A 72 -16.06 9.72 -24.82
N ARG A 73 -15.26 10.77 -25.04
CA ARG A 73 -15.46 11.74 -26.14
C ARG A 73 -14.71 11.35 -27.42
N GLY A 74 -13.97 10.23 -27.42
CA GLY A 74 -13.18 9.82 -28.57
C GLY A 74 -11.97 10.71 -28.85
N ASP A 75 -11.64 11.63 -27.94
CA ASP A 75 -10.34 12.28 -27.97
C ASP A 75 -9.27 11.23 -27.68
N ASP A 76 -8.16 11.29 -28.41
CA ASP A 76 -6.94 10.53 -28.15
C ASP A 76 -6.33 11.02 -26.82
N ALA A 77 -7.01 10.72 -25.72
CA ALA A 77 -6.65 11.03 -24.35
C ALA A 77 -5.55 10.07 -23.89
N GLY A 78 -4.57 9.81 -24.75
CA GLY A 78 -3.35 9.15 -24.40
C GLY A 78 -2.62 10.01 -23.37
N HIS A 79 -2.57 9.55 -22.12
CA HIS A 79 -1.55 9.90 -21.15
C HIS A 79 -1.30 11.40 -20.89
N ALA A 80 -2.25 12.30 -21.18
CA ALA A 80 -2.10 13.73 -20.95
C ALA A 80 -1.95 14.02 -19.45
N THR A 81 -0.71 13.99 -18.99
CA THR A 81 -0.34 14.26 -17.61
C THR A 81 -0.45 15.75 -17.43
N THR A 82 -1.54 16.20 -16.82
CA THR A 82 -1.60 17.59 -16.37
C THR A 82 -0.61 17.80 -15.24
N SER A 83 -0.18 19.03 -15.02
CA SER A 83 0.64 19.39 -13.86
C SER A 83 -0.14 20.38 -12.99
N VAL A 84 -0.02 20.25 -11.68
CA VAL A 84 -0.47 21.26 -10.71
C VAL A 84 0.74 22.12 -10.39
N ARG A 85 0.62 23.44 -10.54
CA ARG A 85 1.74 24.37 -10.41
C ARG A 85 1.61 25.24 -9.16
N PHE A 86 2.75 25.73 -8.66
CA PHE A 86 2.82 26.77 -7.63
C PHE A 86 3.73 27.91 -8.11
N PRO A 87 3.33 29.19 -7.98
CA PRO A 87 2.20 29.74 -7.20
C PRO A 87 0.78 29.45 -7.75
N GLY A 88 0.67 28.82 -8.92
CA GLY A 88 -0.60 28.44 -9.51
C GLY A 88 -1.42 29.64 -10.01
N SER A 89 -2.41 29.40 -10.86
CA SER A 89 -3.23 30.49 -11.42
C SER A 89 -4.35 30.93 -10.48
N THR A 90 -4.68 30.11 -9.47
CA THR A 90 -5.76 30.36 -8.51
C THR A 90 -5.39 29.87 -7.11
N ALA A 91 -6.03 30.43 -6.08
CA ALA A 91 -5.89 29.96 -4.70
C ALA A 91 -6.29 28.48 -4.54
N HIS A 92 -7.25 28.01 -5.34
CA HIS A 92 -7.64 26.60 -5.37
C HIS A 92 -6.51 25.70 -5.88
N GLU A 93 -5.84 26.10 -6.96
CA GLU A 93 -4.69 25.38 -7.50
C GLU A 93 -3.51 25.37 -6.52
N ALA A 94 -3.20 26.52 -5.91
CA ALA A 94 -2.17 26.60 -4.87
C ALA A 94 -2.47 25.69 -3.67
N LYS A 95 -3.74 25.66 -3.20
CA LYS A 95 -4.15 24.75 -2.11
C LYS A 95 -4.06 23.29 -2.55
N LYS A 96 -4.37 22.97 -3.81
CA LYS A 96 -4.23 21.63 -4.37
C LYS A 96 -2.75 21.22 -4.43
N PHE A 97 -1.86 22.11 -4.86
CA PHE A 97 -0.41 21.87 -4.85
C PHE A 97 0.09 21.52 -3.44
N ALA A 98 -0.26 22.34 -2.44
CA ALA A 98 0.13 22.12 -1.05
C ALA A 98 -0.37 20.76 -0.51
N ARG A 99 -1.61 20.37 -0.84
CA ARG A 99 -2.16 19.06 -0.47
C ARG A 99 -1.39 17.90 -1.10
N LEU A 100 -1.05 18.02 -2.39
CA LEU A 100 -0.28 16.99 -3.11
C LEU A 100 1.12 16.85 -2.53
N LEU A 101 1.79 17.97 -2.27
CA LEU A 101 3.12 17.96 -1.66
C LEU A 101 3.09 17.31 -0.27
N LYS A 102 2.12 17.67 0.58
CA LYS A 102 1.95 17.05 1.89
C LYS A 102 1.65 15.55 1.78
N LEU A 103 0.84 15.16 0.81
CA LEU A 103 0.50 13.75 0.59
C LEU A 103 1.72 12.94 0.12
N LEU A 104 2.51 13.46 -0.81
CA LEU A 104 3.77 12.85 -1.26
C LEU A 104 4.73 12.63 -0.09
N GLN A 105 4.90 13.64 0.76
CA GLN A 105 5.72 13.55 1.97
C GLN A 105 5.25 12.42 2.90
N LEU A 106 3.96 12.40 3.24
CA LEU A 106 3.41 11.39 4.15
C LEU A 106 3.59 9.97 3.59
N ILE A 107 3.30 9.76 2.30
CA ILE A 107 3.45 8.46 1.66
C ILE A 107 4.92 8.05 1.64
N HIS A 108 5.84 8.95 1.30
CA HIS A 108 7.28 8.69 1.34
C HIS A 108 7.74 8.25 2.73
N ASP A 109 7.40 9.01 3.77
CA ASP A 109 7.74 8.68 5.16
C ASP A 109 7.18 7.31 5.56
N GLY A 110 5.93 7.03 5.18
CA GLY A 110 5.27 5.76 5.45
C GLY A 110 5.98 4.58 4.77
N LEU A 111 6.35 4.73 3.51
CA LEU A 111 7.05 3.69 2.73
C LEU A 111 8.46 3.44 3.27
N VAL A 112 9.22 4.50 3.57
CA VAL A 112 10.58 4.38 4.13
C VAL A 112 10.56 3.73 5.51
N ALA A 113 9.58 4.07 6.36
CA ALA A 113 9.43 3.47 7.68
C ALA A 113 8.79 2.06 7.65
N GLY A 114 8.34 1.58 6.48
CA GLY A 114 7.58 0.33 6.36
C GLY A 114 6.22 0.36 7.07
N THR A 115 5.65 1.54 7.29
CA THR A 115 4.40 1.73 8.02
C THR A 115 3.22 1.98 7.08
N CYS A 116 2.12 1.25 7.28
CA CYS A 116 0.89 1.47 6.54
C CYS A 116 0.19 2.75 7.04
N LEU A 117 -0.11 3.66 6.12
CA LEU A 117 -0.94 4.83 6.42
C LEU A 117 -2.42 4.53 6.22
N THR A 118 -3.27 5.09 7.08
CA THR A 118 -4.72 5.09 6.83
C THR A 118 -5.17 6.43 6.28
N LYS A 119 -6.24 6.45 5.47
CA LYS A 119 -6.85 7.71 4.97
C LYS A 119 -7.22 8.68 6.11
N ARG A 120 -7.67 8.14 7.24
CA ARG A 120 -7.96 8.94 8.44
C ARG A 120 -6.69 9.52 9.04
N ASN A 121 -5.62 8.73 9.13
CA ASN A 121 -4.33 9.22 9.61
C ASN A 121 -3.88 10.41 8.76
N ILE A 122 -3.92 10.28 7.43
CA ILE A 122 -3.57 11.37 6.50
C ILE A 122 -4.43 12.62 6.75
N TYR A 123 -5.76 12.47 6.85
CA TYR A 123 -6.66 13.58 7.16
C TYR A 123 -6.31 14.30 8.46
N TYR A 124 -5.94 13.56 9.50
CA TYR A 124 -5.57 14.13 10.80
C TYR A 124 -4.17 14.73 10.85
N GLN A 125 -3.32 14.53 9.84
CA GLN A 125 -2.02 15.20 9.77
C GLN A 125 -2.16 16.70 9.57
N ASP A 126 -3.21 17.14 8.86
CA ASP A 126 -3.52 18.57 8.66
C ASP A 126 -4.99 18.75 8.23
N VAL A 127 -5.87 18.91 9.23
CA VAL A 127 -7.32 18.99 9.01
C VAL A 127 -7.72 20.23 8.20
N GLU A 128 -7.03 21.36 8.38
CA GLU A 128 -7.34 22.62 7.70
C GLU A 128 -6.94 22.59 6.22
N LEU A 129 -5.78 21.98 5.95
CA LEU A 129 -5.31 21.79 4.58
C LEU A 129 -6.22 20.83 3.83
N PHE A 130 -6.47 19.63 4.35
CA PHE A 130 -7.26 18.62 3.64
C PHE A 130 -8.77 18.94 3.62
N GLY A 131 -9.31 19.49 4.70
CA GLY A 131 -10.71 19.91 4.81
C GLY A 131 -11.72 18.76 4.94
N SER A 132 -11.60 17.69 4.17
CA SER A 132 -12.46 16.51 4.29
C SER A 132 -11.76 15.20 3.95
N GLN A 133 -12.24 14.10 4.51
CA GLN A 133 -11.72 12.76 4.21
C GLN A 133 -11.98 12.35 2.76
N SER A 134 -13.05 12.85 2.13
CA SER A 134 -13.33 12.61 0.71
C SER A 134 -12.26 13.23 -0.20
N ILE A 135 -11.75 14.42 0.16
CA ILE A 135 -10.65 15.04 -0.58
C ILE A 135 -9.38 14.19 -0.46
N VAL A 136 -9.08 13.65 0.72
CA VAL A 136 -7.94 12.73 0.90
C VAL A 136 -8.11 11.49 0.04
N ASP A 137 -9.30 10.92 0.00
CA ASP A 137 -9.60 9.75 -0.82
C ASP A 137 -9.32 10.02 -2.30
N ASP A 138 -9.89 11.09 -2.84
CA ASP A 138 -9.71 11.49 -4.24
C ASP A 138 -8.24 11.78 -4.57
N LEU A 139 -7.49 12.42 -3.66
CA LEU A 139 -6.08 12.74 -3.87
C LEU A 139 -5.18 11.50 -3.86
N VAL A 140 -5.37 10.58 -2.91
CA VAL A 140 -4.62 9.30 -2.85
C VAL A 140 -4.84 8.52 -4.13
N ASP A 141 -6.07 8.51 -4.57
CA ASP A 141 -6.53 7.77 -5.73
C ASP A 141 -6.02 8.34 -7.06
N ASP A 142 -6.10 9.66 -7.24
CA ASP A 142 -5.56 10.35 -8.40
C ASP A 142 -4.03 10.32 -8.40
N LEU A 143 -3.38 10.34 -7.23
CA LEU A 143 -1.94 10.16 -7.12
C LEU A 143 -1.50 8.75 -7.53
N ALA A 144 -2.19 7.71 -7.04
CA ALA A 144 -1.93 6.33 -7.47
C ALA A 144 -2.04 6.21 -9.00
N PHE A 145 -3.08 6.81 -9.58
CA PHE A 145 -3.26 6.85 -11.04
C PHE A 145 -2.19 7.69 -11.76
N THR A 146 -1.71 8.77 -11.16
CA THR A 146 -0.64 9.61 -11.72
C THR A 146 0.68 8.86 -11.81
N LEU A 147 0.94 8.00 -10.83
CA LEU A 147 2.17 7.22 -10.75
C LEU A 147 2.06 5.88 -11.50
N ASP A 148 0.92 5.59 -12.15
CA ASP A 148 0.59 4.30 -12.76
C ASP A 148 0.70 3.13 -11.76
N MET A 149 0.25 3.37 -10.53
CA MET A 149 0.31 2.44 -9.40
C MET A 149 -1.08 2.11 -8.85
N SER A 150 -1.19 0.99 -8.15
CA SER A 150 -2.37 0.68 -7.34
C SER A 150 -2.32 1.42 -6.00
N ARG A 151 -3.48 1.56 -5.35
CA ARG A 151 -3.55 2.16 -4.00
C ARG A 151 -2.76 1.37 -2.96
N ALA A 152 -2.68 0.04 -3.16
CA ALA A 152 -1.94 -0.84 -2.26
C ALA A 152 -0.43 -0.57 -2.32
N ASP A 153 0.08 -0.17 -3.49
CA ASP A 153 1.51 0.11 -3.70
C ASP A 153 1.95 1.40 -3.00
N LEU A 154 1.04 2.36 -2.80
CA LEU A 154 1.27 3.56 -1.98
C LEU A 154 1.30 3.26 -0.47
N ASN A 155 1.08 2.00 -0.07
CA ASN A 155 0.94 1.58 1.33
C ASN A 155 -0.12 2.39 2.11
N VAL A 156 -1.18 2.83 1.42
CA VAL A 156 -2.34 3.50 2.02
C VAL A 156 -3.52 2.54 2.06
N ALA A 157 -3.98 2.20 3.27
CA ALA A 157 -5.10 1.30 3.48
C ALA A 157 -6.34 2.00 4.07
N ALA A 158 -7.49 1.36 3.91
CA ALA A 158 -8.63 1.65 4.78
C ALA A 158 -8.32 1.12 6.19
N ALA A 159 -8.83 1.78 7.22
CA ALA A 159 -8.76 1.23 8.57
C ALA A 159 -9.53 -0.10 8.61
N ALA A 160 -8.90 -1.14 9.16
CA ALA A 160 -9.54 -2.44 9.36
C ALA A 160 -10.74 -2.29 10.30
N LYS A 161 -11.88 -2.88 9.92
CA LYS A 161 -13.11 -2.89 10.74
C LYS A 161 -13.68 -4.30 10.94
N GLY A 162 -13.19 -5.28 10.18
CA GLY A 162 -13.61 -6.67 10.32
C GLY A 162 -12.90 -7.32 11.50
N LEU A 163 -13.66 -8.03 12.32
CA LEU A 163 -13.12 -8.88 13.37
C LEU A 163 -13.26 -10.34 12.96
N VAL A 164 -12.28 -11.14 13.33
CA VAL A 164 -12.29 -12.59 13.16
C VAL A 164 -12.07 -13.26 14.52
N ALA A 165 -12.86 -14.29 14.80
CA ALA A 165 -12.77 -15.11 16.02
C ALA A 165 -13.08 -16.56 15.67
N GLY A 166 -12.37 -17.51 16.27
CA GLY A 166 -12.53 -18.94 16.01
C GLY A 166 -11.19 -19.69 15.93
N SER A 167 -11.23 -21.02 15.83
CA SER A 167 -10.02 -21.83 15.71
C SER A 167 -9.38 -21.68 14.33
N LEU A 168 -8.65 -20.59 14.12
CA LEU A 168 -7.88 -20.34 12.91
C LEU A 168 -6.53 -19.72 13.24
N VAL A 169 -5.61 -19.91 12.32
CA VAL A 169 -4.21 -19.57 12.41
C VAL A 169 -3.84 -18.80 11.14
N MET A 170 -3.47 -17.52 11.25
CA MET A 170 -2.98 -16.73 10.11
C MET A 170 -1.46 -16.61 10.17
N HIS A 171 -0.79 -17.00 9.09
CA HIS A 171 0.63 -16.81 8.89
C HIS A 171 0.87 -15.51 8.13
N MET A 172 1.79 -14.67 8.63
CA MET A 172 2.07 -13.35 8.05
C MET A 172 3.36 -13.38 7.21
N HIS A 173 3.49 -12.50 6.20
CA HIS A 173 4.70 -12.38 5.39
C HIS A 173 5.87 -11.73 6.14
N ALA A 174 5.60 -10.62 6.83
CA ALA A 174 6.65 -9.77 7.43
C ALA A 174 7.00 -10.14 8.88
N SER A 175 6.32 -11.14 9.46
CA SER A 175 6.35 -11.40 10.88
C SER A 175 6.43 -12.90 11.17
N PRO A 176 7.31 -13.36 12.09
CA PRO A 176 7.31 -14.74 12.57
C PRO A 176 6.08 -15.05 13.43
N TYR A 177 5.27 -14.03 13.79
CA TYR A 177 4.07 -14.21 14.59
C TYR A 177 2.95 -14.85 13.78
N VAL A 178 2.41 -15.89 14.38
CA VAL A 178 1.19 -16.58 13.98
C VAL A 178 0.04 -15.96 14.75
N LEU A 179 -0.98 -15.46 14.05
CA LEU A 179 -2.18 -14.93 14.70
C LEU A 179 -3.17 -16.07 14.93
N THR A 180 -3.28 -16.51 16.18
CA THR A 180 -4.25 -17.53 16.61
C THR A 180 -5.51 -16.84 17.15
N CYS A 181 -6.67 -17.11 16.55
CA CYS A 181 -7.93 -16.46 16.91
C CYS A 181 -8.73 -17.24 17.96
N SER A 182 -8.09 -17.83 18.97
CA SER A 182 -8.75 -18.73 19.93
C SER A 182 -9.54 -18.02 21.06
N SER A 183 -9.48 -16.69 21.15
CA SER A 183 -10.17 -15.92 22.19
C SER A 183 -11.60 -15.51 21.81
N SER A 184 -12.44 -15.28 22.82
CA SER A 184 -13.79 -14.71 22.67
C SER A 184 -13.79 -13.25 22.20
N GLN A 185 -12.66 -12.55 22.33
CA GLN A 185 -12.46 -11.23 21.75
C GLN A 185 -11.91 -11.40 20.33
N GLY A 186 -12.66 -10.92 19.35
CA GLY A 186 -12.26 -10.99 17.94
C GLY A 186 -11.02 -10.15 17.65
N LEU A 187 -10.18 -10.64 16.75
CA LEU A 187 -8.98 -9.95 16.27
C LEU A 187 -9.30 -9.15 15.01
N LEU A 188 -8.72 -7.96 14.86
CA LEU A 188 -8.84 -7.21 13.61
C LEU A 188 -8.20 -8.01 12.47
N ILE A 189 -8.93 -8.13 11.36
CA ILE A 189 -8.42 -8.78 10.16
C ILE A 189 -7.27 -7.93 9.62
N PRO A 190 -6.03 -8.48 9.55
CA PRO A 190 -4.91 -7.76 8.97
C PRO A 190 -5.13 -7.47 7.48
N PRO A 191 -4.41 -6.51 6.90
CA PRO A 191 -4.41 -6.30 5.45
C PRO A 191 -4.04 -7.59 4.71
N LEU A 192 -4.76 -7.90 3.62
CA LEU A 192 -4.59 -9.15 2.89
C LEU A 192 -3.15 -9.40 2.41
N ARG A 193 -2.45 -8.34 1.98
CA ARG A 193 -1.05 -8.38 1.55
C ARG A 193 -0.07 -8.86 2.62
N ASP A 194 -0.46 -8.75 3.88
CA ASP A 194 0.39 -9.15 5.00
C ASP A 194 0.15 -10.64 5.36
N ILE A 195 -0.92 -11.26 4.84
CA ILE A 195 -1.32 -12.64 5.14
C ILE A 195 -0.77 -13.57 4.06
N ARG A 196 0.07 -14.51 4.47
CA ARG A 196 0.67 -15.55 3.62
C ARG A 196 -0.25 -16.75 3.47
N SER A 197 -0.74 -17.27 4.59
CA SER A 197 -1.67 -18.39 4.59
C SER A 197 -2.61 -18.35 5.79
N VAL A 198 -3.76 -19.00 5.63
CA VAL A 198 -4.75 -19.18 6.70
C VAL A 198 -5.01 -20.68 6.86
N ASP A 199 -4.76 -21.19 8.05
CA ASP A 199 -5.07 -22.56 8.45
C ASP A 199 -6.30 -22.57 9.37
N PHE A 200 -7.32 -23.34 9.00
CA PHE A 200 -8.59 -23.46 9.73
C PHE A 200 -8.57 -24.56 10.79
N GLY A 201 -7.44 -25.25 10.99
CA GLY A 201 -7.35 -26.43 11.86
C GLY A 201 -8.23 -27.58 11.37
N MET A 202 -8.12 -28.75 12.00
CA MET A 202 -9.05 -29.85 11.72
C MET A 202 -10.37 -29.63 12.45
N THR A 203 -11.44 -29.38 11.70
CA THR A 203 -12.82 -29.63 12.15
C THR A 203 -12.95 -31.13 12.40
N LYS A 204 -13.06 -31.52 13.67
CA LYS A 204 -13.50 -32.87 14.05
C LYS A 204 -14.99 -33.04 13.78
#